data_AF-A0A1X2IW57-F1
#
_entry.id   AF-A0A1X2IW57-F1
#
_cell.length_a   1.000
_cell.length_b   1.000
_cell.length_c   1.000
_cell.angle_alpha   90.00
_cell.angle_beta   90.00
_cell.angle_gamma   90.00
#
_symmetry.space_group_name_H-M   'P 1'
#
loop_
_entity.id
_entity.type
_entity.pdbx_description
1 polymer ?
#
loop_
_entity_poly.entity_id
_entity_poly.type
_entity_poly.pdbx_seq_one_letter_code
_entity_poly.pdbx_strand_id
1 'polypeptide(L)'
;MSRKNSGASDIPTNDAENTEVLEEGSRSILMGIIKQLSKDMDLSRVTLPTFVLEPRSMLEKITDFMAHPELADQAAALSDPTERFVAVVKYFLSGWHIKPKGVKKPYNPVLGEFFRCRYEFKDGSQAYYVAEQVSHHPPVSAYHYANPEHGIIIDGEARPKARFLGNSAATIMCGYSRLTFAKHHNETYEITNPNVYARGVLCNDLIAELDFKTKGYFTGQYHEVAGKIKKGSTGELLYEISGTWTSELYIKSVKVRSAFTVKGAVIHPKIVEPEANQEENESRR
;
A
#
# COMPACT_ATOMS: atom_id res chain seq x y z
N MET A 1 35.50 -12.54 21.37
CA MET A 1 35.22 -12.58 19.92
C MET A 1 33.75 -12.26 19.72
N SER A 2 33.45 -11.03 19.31
CA SER A 2 32.09 -10.52 19.14
C SER A 2 31.53 -10.99 17.78
N ARG A 3 30.42 -11.72 17.79
CA ARG A 3 29.68 -12.13 16.59
C ARG A 3 28.89 -10.92 16.08
N LYS A 4 29.23 -10.43 14.88
CA LYS A 4 28.43 -9.44 14.16
C LYS A 4 27.11 -10.07 13.71
N ASN A 5 26.02 -9.44 14.12
CA ASN A 5 24.66 -9.75 13.72
C ASN A 5 24.44 -9.13 12.33
N SER A 6 24.40 -9.96 11.28
CA SER A 6 24.06 -9.53 9.91
C SER A 6 22.58 -9.80 9.64
N GLY A 7 21.74 -8.84 10.00
CA GLY A 7 20.29 -8.87 9.78
C GLY A 7 19.80 -7.51 9.30
N ALA A 8 20.44 -6.95 8.27
CA ALA A 8 19.88 -5.86 7.50
C ALA A 8 19.32 -6.47 6.22
N SER A 9 18.01 -6.35 6.02
CA SER A 9 17.36 -6.72 4.77
C SER A 9 17.79 -5.75 3.68
N ASP A 10 18.67 -6.20 2.79
CA ASP A 10 19.08 -5.44 1.60
C ASP A 10 17.89 -5.34 0.63
N ILE A 11 17.17 -4.22 0.69
CA ILE A 11 16.17 -3.86 -0.32
C ILE A 11 16.92 -3.17 -1.47
N PRO A 12 16.97 -3.75 -2.68
CA PRO A 12 17.74 -3.19 -3.79
C PRO A 12 17.11 -1.91 -4.33
N THR A 13 17.94 -0.88 -4.45
CA THR A 13 17.55 0.51 -4.74
C THR A 13 17.58 0.90 -6.22
N ASN A 14 17.76 -0.05 -7.15
CA ASN A 14 17.85 0.21 -8.58
C ASN A 14 16.75 -0.55 -9.35
N ASP A 15 15.90 0.15 -10.14
CA ASP A 15 14.78 -0.48 -10.85
C ASP A 15 15.20 -1.48 -11.94
N ALA A 16 16.43 -1.38 -12.44
CA ALA A 16 17.03 -2.41 -13.30
C ALA A 16 17.19 -3.76 -12.57
N GLU A 17 17.38 -3.75 -11.24
CA GLU A 17 17.48 -4.95 -10.40
C GLU A 17 16.10 -5.48 -9.93
N ASN A 18 15.04 -4.68 -10.10
CA ASN A 18 13.67 -5.05 -9.76
C ASN A 18 12.86 -5.52 -10.98
N THR A 19 13.47 -5.63 -12.16
CA THR A 19 12.85 -6.15 -13.37
C THR A 19 13.23 -7.61 -13.57
N GLU A 20 12.25 -8.52 -13.48
CA GLU A 20 12.47 -9.94 -13.73
C GLU A 20 12.36 -10.23 -15.23
N VAL A 21 13.43 -10.78 -15.82
CA VAL A 21 13.44 -11.20 -17.22
C VAL A 21 12.81 -12.59 -17.30
N LEU A 22 11.58 -12.66 -17.82
CA LEU A 22 10.90 -13.93 -18.03
C LEU A 22 11.66 -14.78 -19.06
N GLU A 23 11.77 -16.08 -18.79
CA GLU A 23 12.25 -17.08 -19.74
C GLU A 23 11.34 -17.17 -20.98
N GLU A 24 11.88 -17.65 -22.09
CA GLU A 24 11.18 -17.69 -23.38
C GLU A 24 9.89 -18.53 -23.34
N GLY A 25 9.90 -19.66 -22.62
CA GLY A 25 8.72 -20.49 -22.39
C GLY A 25 7.61 -19.73 -21.65
N SER A 26 7.95 -19.02 -20.58
CA SER A 26 7.02 -18.19 -19.79
C SER A 26 6.42 -17.06 -20.63
N ARG A 27 7.22 -16.44 -21.52
CA ARG A 27 6.73 -15.42 -22.47
C ARG A 27 5.73 -16.02 -23.45
N SER A 28 6.00 -17.21 -23.99
CA SER A 28 5.10 -17.89 -24.93
C SER A 28 3.74 -18.20 -24.30
N ILE A 29 3.73 -18.72 -23.08
CA ILE A 29 2.50 -18.99 -22.31
C ILE A 29 1.70 -17.69 -22.10
N LEU A 30 2.37 -16.62 -21.65
CA LEU A 30 1.71 -15.33 -21.42
C LEU A 30 1.12 -14.75 -22.71
N MET A 31 1.83 -14.84 -23.83
CA MET A 31 1.33 -14.41 -25.14
C MET A 31 0.12 -15.24 -25.60
N GLY A 32 0.10 -16.54 -25.29
CA GLY A 32 -1.06 -17.40 -25.54
C GLY A 32 -2.31 -16.92 -24.80
N ILE A 33 -2.16 -16.53 -23.53
CA ILE A 33 -3.26 -15.97 -22.73
C ILE A 33 -3.69 -14.61 -23.30
N ILE A 34 -2.74 -13.70 -23.57
CA ILE A 34 -3.03 -12.35 -24.09
C ILE A 34 -3.84 -12.40 -25.38
N LYS A 35 -3.56 -13.35 -26.28
CA LYS A 35 -4.32 -13.53 -27.54
C LYS A 35 -5.79 -13.90 -27.33
N GLN A 36 -6.16 -14.44 -26.18
CA GLN A 36 -7.54 -14.81 -25.84
C GLN A 36 -8.31 -13.65 -25.18
N LEU A 37 -7.63 -12.56 -24.80
CA LEU A 37 -8.22 -11.44 -24.10
C LEU A 37 -8.75 -10.38 -25.06
N SER A 38 -9.90 -9.80 -24.71
CA SER A 38 -10.48 -8.64 -25.40
C SER A 38 -10.42 -7.41 -24.51
N LYS A 39 -10.33 -6.22 -25.11
CA LYS A 39 -10.30 -4.96 -24.35
C LYS A 39 -11.48 -4.87 -23.38
N ASP A 40 -11.20 -4.39 -22.18
CA ASP A 40 -12.09 -4.23 -21.02
C ASP A 40 -12.58 -5.55 -20.39
N MET A 41 -12.04 -6.70 -20.82
CA MET A 41 -12.35 -8.00 -20.24
C MET A 41 -11.95 -8.06 -18.75
N ASP A 42 -12.83 -8.65 -17.94
CA ASP A 42 -12.60 -8.93 -16.53
C ASP A 42 -11.62 -10.10 -16.36
N LEU A 43 -10.45 -9.83 -15.79
CA LEU A 43 -9.40 -10.83 -15.61
C LEU A 43 -9.54 -11.66 -14.33
N SER A 44 -10.54 -11.39 -13.47
CA SER A 44 -10.75 -12.18 -12.24
C SER A 44 -11.07 -13.66 -12.53
N ARG A 45 -11.58 -13.96 -13.73
CA ARG A 45 -11.92 -15.33 -14.18
C ARG A 45 -10.84 -15.97 -15.04
N VAL A 46 -9.73 -15.28 -15.30
CA VAL A 46 -8.62 -15.78 -16.11
C VAL A 46 -7.56 -16.35 -15.17
N THR A 47 -7.29 -17.64 -15.28
CA THR A 47 -6.21 -18.28 -14.53
C THR A 47 -4.86 -17.82 -15.07
N LEU A 48 -4.10 -17.11 -14.25
CA LEU A 48 -2.74 -16.70 -14.57
C LEU A 48 -1.75 -17.79 -14.18
N PRO A 49 -0.62 -17.95 -14.91
CA PRO A 49 0.42 -18.91 -14.55
C PRO A 49 1.05 -18.62 -13.19
N THR A 50 1.51 -19.64 -12.48
CA THR A 50 2.09 -19.49 -11.14
C THR A 50 3.35 -18.62 -11.11
N PHE A 51 4.12 -18.53 -12.20
CA PHE A 51 5.31 -17.69 -12.27
C PHE A 51 5.04 -16.18 -12.21
N VAL A 52 3.79 -15.74 -12.40
CA VAL A 52 3.39 -14.33 -12.20
C VAL A 52 2.83 -14.06 -10.81
N LEU A 53 2.82 -15.06 -9.91
CA LEU A 53 2.30 -14.94 -8.56
C LEU A 53 3.43 -14.71 -7.54
N GLU A 54 3.15 -13.91 -6.51
CA GLU A 54 3.98 -13.86 -5.31
C GLU A 54 3.44 -14.85 -4.26
N PRO A 55 4.29 -15.40 -3.37
CA PRO A 55 3.89 -16.40 -2.39
C PRO A 55 3.15 -15.79 -1.19
N ARG A 56 2.22 -14.88 -1.43
CA ARG A 56 1.41 -14.20 -0.42
C ARG A 56 -0.02 -14.05 -0.90
N SER A 57 -0.96 -14.32 -0.01
CA SER A 57 -2.37 -13.94 -0.18
C SER A 57 -2.51 -12.42 -0.22
N MET A 58 -3.54 -11.91 -0.89
CA MET A 58 -3.90 -10.49 -0.82
C MET A 58 -4.09 -10.02 0.63
N LEU A 59 -4.62 -10.89 1.51
CA LEU A 59 -4.85 -10.57 2.93
C LEU A 59 -3.54 -10.24 3.66
N GLU A 60 -2.47 -10.98 3.36
CA GLU A 60 -1.14 -10.67 3.85
C GLU A 60 -0.54 -9.46 3.12
N LYS A 61 -0.74 -9.32 1.80
CA LYS A 61 -0.16 -8.23 1.01
C LYS A 61 -0.60 -6.84 1.49
N ILE A 62 -1.83 -6.71 1.97
CA ILE A 62 -2.36 -5.45 2.54
C ILE A 62 -1.48 -4.94 3.70
N THR A 63 -0.82 -5.83 4.45
CA THR A 63 0.08 -5.44 5.55
C THR A 63 1.28 -4.60 5.11
N ASP A 64 1.64 -4.63 3.82
CA ASP A 64 2.73 -3.79 3.30
C ASP A 64 2.39 -2.29 3.42
N PHE A 65 1.11 -1.90 3.39
CA PHE A 65 0.68 -0.52 3.63
C PHE A 65 0.79 -0.08 5.10
N MET A 66 1.02 -1.03 6.02
CA MET A 66 1.12 -0.82 7.46
C MET A 66 2.56 -1.03 7.97
N ALA A 67 3.55 -1.01 7.08
CA ALA A 67 4.94 -1.31 7.43
C ALA A 67 5.66 -0.20 8.23
N HIS A 68 5.09 1.01 8.25
CA HIS A 68 5.66 2.20 8.92
C HIS A 68 4.70 2.79 9.96
N PRO A 69 4.24 1.98 10.94
CA PRO A 69 3.26 2.42 11.92
C PRO A 69 3.77 3.60 12.78
N GLU A 70 5.08 3.77 12.94
CA GLU A 70 5.66 4.89 13.68
C GLU A 70 5.35 6.26 13.05
N LEU A 71 5.10 6.32 11.73
CA LEU A 71 4.69 7.54 11.07
C LEU A 71 3.25 7.93 11.42
N ALA A 72 2.38 6.94 11.66
CA ALA A 72 1.03 7.18 12.15
C ALA A 72 1.04 7.65 13.62
N ASP A 73 1.93 7.11 14.45
CA ASP A 73 2.15 7.57 15.83
C ASP A 73 2.65 9.03 15.87
N GLN A 74 3.64 9.35 15.04
CA GLN A 74 4.16 10.71 14.91
C GLN A 74 3.09 11.68 14.41
N ALA A 75 2.24 11.25 13.47
CA ALA A 75 1.12 12.05 13.02
C ALA A 75 0.15 12.34 14.18
N ALA A 76 -0.25 11.31 14.93
CA ALA A 76 -1.14 11.46 16.07
C ALA A 76 -0.58 12.49 17.07
N ALA A 77 0.71 12.46 17.39
CA ALA A 77 1.32 13.37 18.36
C ALA A 77 1.28 14.88 17.99
N LEU A 78 0.97 15.24 16.74
CA LEU A 78 0.91 16.64 16.29
C LEU A 78 -0.39 17.30 16.75
N SER A 79 -0.30 18.52 17.27
CA SER A 79 -1.47 19.30 17.72
C SER A 79 -2.14 20.06 16.58
N ASP A 80 -1.36 20.64 15.66
CA ASP A 80 -1.92 21.38 14.52
C ASP A 80 -2.60 20.42 13.53
N PRO A 81 -3.90 20.61 13.22
CA PRO A 81 -4.64 19.72 12.32
C PRO A 81 -4.06 19.66 10.90
N THR A 82 -3.46 20.75 10.41
CA THR A 82 -2.89 20.80 9.06
C THR A 82 -1.57 20.04 9.01
N GLU A 83 -0.69 20.23 9.99
CA GLU A 83 0.56 19.47 10.10
C GLU A 83 0.30 17.98 10.32
N ARG A 84 -0.70 17.64 11.15
CA ARG A 84 -1.15 16.26 11.35
C ARG A 84 -1.66 15.63 10.07
N PHE A 85 -2.48 16.34 9.31
CA PHE A 85 -2.94 15.88 8.00
C PHE A 85 -1.78 15.65 7.01
N VAL A 86 -0.80 16.55 6.97
CA VAL A 86 0.42 16.37 6.17
C VAL A 86 1.18 15.11 6.60
N ALA A 87 1.27 14.84 7.91
CA ALA A 87 1.90 13.65 8.44
C ALA A 87 1.13 12.35 8.08
N VAL A 88 -0.20 12.38 8.08
CA VAL A 88 -1.01 11.25 7.58
C VAL A 88 -0.77 10.99 6.10
N VAL A 89 -0.65 12.05 5.27
CA VAL A 89 -0.30 11.89 3.86
C VAL A 89 1.10 11.28 3.68
N LYS A 90 2.06 11.64 4.54
CA LYS A 90 3.39 11.00 4.55
C LYS A 90 3.31 9.51 4.92
N TYR A 91 2.55 9.17 5.96
CA TYR A 91 2.30 7.77 6.33
C TYR A 91 1.71 6.99 5.15
N PHE A 92 0.66 7.52 4.52
CA PHE A 92 0.05 6.88 3.34
C PHE A 92 1.06 6.64 2.21
N LEU A 93 1.87 7.63 1.88
CA LEU A 93 2.86 7.53 0.80
C LEU A 93 4.01 6.56 1.14
N SER A 94 4.29 6.32 2.42
CA SER A 94 5.37 5.42 2.85
C SER A 94 5.12 3.97 2.47
N GLY A 95 3.86 3.49 2.46
CA GLY A 95 3.53 2.08 2.19
C GLY A 95 3.71 1.61 0.74
N TRP A 96 3.97 2.52 -0.21
CA TRP A 96 3.98 2.20 -1.64
C TRP A 96 5.29 1.59 -2.14
N HIS A 97 6.41 1.85 -1.47
CA HIS A 97 7.73 1.41 -1.95
C HIS A 97 7.99 -0.09 -1.72
N ILE A 98 7.16 -0.76 -0.90
CA ILE A 98 7.30 -2.18 -0.60
C ILE A 98 6.71 -3.00 -1.76
N LYS A 99 7.58 -3.37 -2.69
CA LYS A 99 7.26 -4.19 -3.86
C LYS A 99 8.17 -5.41 -3.95
N PRO A 100 7.66 -6.59 -4.36
CA PRO A 100 8.51 -7.69 -4.76
C PRO A 100 9.34 -7.30 -5.99
N LYS A 101 10.45 -8.01 -6.23
CA LYS A 101 11.14 -7.96 -7.52
C LYS A 101 10.21 -8.51 -8.61
N GLY A 102 10.10 -7.79 -9.73
CA GLY A 102 9.24 -8.15 -10.85
C GLY A 102 7.77 -7.76 -10.66
N VAL A 103 6.97 -8.03 -11.69
CA VAL A 103 5.51 -7.85 -11.65
C VAL A 103 4.89 -9.14 -11.13
N LYS A 104 4.75 -9.25 -9.81
CA LYS A 104 4.08 -10.40 -9.17
C LYS A 104 2.76 -9.98 -8.55
N LYS A 105 1.73 -10.80 -8.73
CA LYS A 105 0.39 -10.62 -8.19
C LYS A 105 0.20 -11.52 -6.96
N PRO A 106 -0.38 -11.04 -5.84
CA PRO A 106 -0.70 -11.92 -4.73
C PRO A 106 -1.78 -12.95 -5.12
N TYR A 107 -1.83 -14.06 -4.38
CA TYR A 107 -2.92 -15.01 -4.50
C TYR A 107 -4.27 -14.32 -4.23
N ASN A 108 -5.27 -14.69 -5.04
CA ASN A 108 -6.65 -14.25 -4.82
C ASN A 108 -7.23 -15.08 -3.67
N PRO A 109 -7.60 -14.49 -2.53
CA PRO A 109 -8.02 -15.27 -1.37
C PRO A 109 -9.33 -16.03 -1.64
N VAL A 110 -9.48 -17.20 -1.03
CA VAL A 110 -10.74 -17.95 -1.04
C VAL A 110 -11.74 -17.37 -0.05
N LEU A 111 -13.03 -17.62 -0.22
CA LEU A 111 -14.06 -17.11 0.70
C LEU A 111 -13.83 -17.67 2.12
N GLY A 112 -13.81 -16.80 3.13
CA GLY A 112 -13.56 -17.16 4.52
C GLY A 112 -12.08 -17.42 4.85
N GLU A 113 -11.17 -17.25 3.89
CA GLU A 113 -9.74 -17.17 4.19
C GLU A 113 -9.48 -15.96 5.09
N PHE A 114 -8.59 -16.11 6.06
CA PHE A 114 -8.19 -15.02 6.93
C PHE A 114 -6.67 -14.97 7.14
N PHE A 115 -6.18 -13.79 7.51
CA PHE A 115 -4.79 -13.60 7.90
C PHE A 115 -4.74 -12.74 9.16
N ARG A 116 -3.89 -13.12 10.11
CA ARG A 116 -3.61 -12.31 11.29
C ARG A 116 -2.11 -12.21 11.53
N CYS A 117 -1.70 -11.07 12.05
CA CYS A 117 -0.33 -10.87 12.52
C CYS A 117 -0.30 -9.84 13.64
N ARG A 118 0.86 -9.73 14.28
CA ARG A 118 1.11 -8.72 15.30
C ARG A 118 2.43 -8.01 15.04
N TYR A 119 2.58 -6.83 15.61
CA TYR A 119 3.79 -6.01 15.58
C TYR A 119 4.21 -5.72 17.01
N GLU A 120 5.51 -5.74 17.27
CA GLU A 120 6.09 -5.33 18.56
C GLU A 120 6.95 -4.08 18.36
N PHE A 121 6.78 -3.11 19.26
CA PHE A 121 7.50 -1.84 19.23
C PHE A 121 8.52 -1.73 20.36
N LYS A 122 9.49 -0.83 20.20
CA LYS A 122 10.60 -0.66 21.16
C LYS A 122 10.14 -0.15 22.53
N ASP A 123 9.02 0.55 22.58
CA ASP A 123 8.39 1.03 23.81
C ASP A 123 7.55 -0.03 24.52
N GLY A 124 7.47 -1.24 23.95
CA GLY A 124 6.69 -2.35 24.49
C GLY A 124 5.23 -2.38 24.05
N SER A 125 4.75 -1.39 23.28
CA SER A 125 3.42 -1.43 22.69
C SER A 125 3.31 -2.53 21.62
N GLN A 126 2.08 -2.94 21.33
CA GLN A 126 1.79 -3.93 20.30
C GLN A 126 0.71 -3.43 19.35
N ALA A 127 0.78 -3.87 18.10
CA ALA A 127 -0.33 -3.75 17.18
C ALA A 127 -0.76 -5.11 16.67
N TYR A 128 -2.05 -5.23 16.35
CA TYR A 128 -2.66 -6.44 15.85
C TYR A 128 -3.33 -6.14 14.53
N TYR A 129 -3.18 -7.06 13.58
CA TYR A 129 -3.84 -7.02 12.28
C TYR A 129 -4.66 -8.28 12.09
N VAL A 130 -5.88 -8.14 11.58
CA VAL A 130 -6.73 -9.22 11.14
C VAL A 130 -7.37 -8.82 9.80
N ALA A 131 -7.40 -9.74 8.85
CA ALA A 131 -8.12 -9.58 7.60
C ALA A 131 -8.84 -10.85 7.21
N GLU A 132 -9.97 -10.71 6.53
CA GLU A 132 -10.81 -11.82 6.06
C GLU A 132 -11.29 -11.54 4.64
N GLN A 133 -11.32 -12.59 3.82
CA GLN A 133 -12.00 -12.55 2.53
C GLN A 133 -13.51 -12.77 2.70
N VAL A 134 -14.24 -11.66 2.80
CA VAL A 134 -15.70 -11.65 3.06
C VAL A 134 -16.55 -11.90 1.80
N SER A 135 -15.95 -11.82 0.61
CA SER A 135 -16.62 -12.17 -0.66
C SER A 135 -15.61 -12.59 -1.72
N HIS A 136 -15.93 -13.60 -2.54
CA HIS A 136 -15.05 -14.05 -3.64
C HIS A 136 -15.52 -13.54 -5.02
N HIS A 137 -16.84 -13.36 -5.21
CA HIS A 137 -17.43 -12.91 -6.48
C HIS A 137 -18.52 -11.85 -6.24
N PRO A 138 -18.18 -10.54 -6.26
CA PRO A 138 -16.84 -9.98 -6.52
C PRO A 138 -15.87 -10.15 -5.34
N PRO A 139 -14.54 -10.09 -5.54
CA PRO A 139 -13.57 -10.21 -4.46
C PRO A 139 -13.63 -8.98 -3.53
N VAL A 140 -13.82 -9.22 -2.24
CA VAL A 140 -13.77 -8.22 -1.17
C VAL A 140 -13.01 -8.80 0.02
N SER A 141 -11.96 -8.10 0.43
CA SER A 141 -11.22 -8.39 1.66
C SER A 141 -11.49 -7.28 2.66
N ALA A 142 -11.93 -7.60 3.87
CA ALA A 142 -12.03 -6.66 4.98
C ALA A 142 -10.80 -6.78 5.88
N TYR A 143 -10.34 -5.69 6.46
CA TYR A 143 -9.19 -5.70 7.37
C TYR A 143 -9.34 -4.70 8.50
N HIS A 144 -8.70 -5.03 9.62
CA HIS A 144 -8.63 -4.24 10.83
C HIS A 144 -7.20 -4.30 11.38
N TYR A 145 -6.66 -3.13 11.73
CA TYR A 145 -5.41 -2.98 12.45
C TYR A 145 -5.65 -2.09 13.67
N ALA A 146 -5.08 -2.46 14.81
CA ALA A 146 -5.15 -1.63 16.00
C ALA A 146 -3.85 -1.69 16.82
N ASN A 147 -3.37 -0.52 17.24
CA ASN A 147 -2.42 -0.35 18.34
C ASN A 147 -3.18 0.29 19.52
N PRO A 148 -3.63 -0.50 20.51
CA PRO A 148 -4.42 0.00 21.64
C PRO A 148 -3.66 1.03 22.49
N GLU A 149 -2.37 0.81 22.73
CA GLU A 149 -1.55 1.66 23.57
C GLU A 149 -1.35 3.04 22.95
N HIS A 150 -1.23 3.13 21.63
CA HIS A 150 -1.10 4.40 20.91
C HIS A 150 -2.45 4.98 20.46
N GLY A 151 -3.52 4.18 20.52
CA GLY A 151 -4.86 4.59 20.09
C GLY A 151 -4.94 4.78 18.58
N ILE A 152 -4.25 3.94 17.82
CA ILE A 152 -4.30 3.92 16.35
C ILE A 152 -5.20 2.79 15.91
N ILE A 153 -6.16 3.09 15.04
CA ILE A 153 -7.05 2.10 14.45
C ILE A 153 -7.07 2.33 12.94
N ILE A 154 -6.96 1.27 12.15
CA ILE A 154 -7.11 1.30 10.71
C ILE A 154 -8.11 0.23 10.30
N ASP A 155 -9.26 0.65 9.80
CA ASP A 155 -10.26 -0.24 9.21
C ASP A 155 -10.27 -0.06 7.70
N GLY A 156 -10.59 -1.10 6.96
CA GLY A 156 -10.86 -0.91 5.56
C GLY A 156 -11.29 -2.14 4.80
N GLU A 157 -11.42 -1.93 3.50
CA GLU A 157 -11.75 -2.97 2.54
C GLU A 157 -10.91 -2.81 1.28
N ALA A 158 -10.48 -3.93 0.72
CA ALA A 158 -9.83 -4.03 -0.58
C ALA A 158 -10.78 -4.72 -1.56
N ARG A 159 -11.05 -4.06 -2.68
CA ARG A 159 -11.92 -4.57 -3.76
C ARG A 159 -11.17 -4.55 -5.09
N PRO A 160 -10.22 -5.48 -5.32
CA PRO A 160 -9.42 -5.49 -6.54
C PRO A 160 -10.27 -5.84 -7.76
N LYS A 161 -10.23 -5.01 -8.80
CA LYS A 161 -10.86 -5.27 -10.09
C LYS A 161 -9.80 -5.36 -11.18
N ALA A 162 -9.54 -6.59 -11.64
CA ALA A 162 -8.60 -6.82 -12.71
C ALA A 162 -9.25 -6.53 -14.08
N ARG A 163 -8.58 -5.76 -14.93
CA ARG A 163 -9.04 -5.33 -16.26
C ARG A 163 -7.94 -5.47 -17.28
N PHE A 164 -8.28 -6.02 -18.45
CA PHE A 164 -7.41 -5.99 -19.61
C PHE A 164 -7.67 -4.74 -20.45
N LEU A 165 -6.65 -3.95 -20.71
CA LEU A 165 -6.76 -2.66 -21.43
C LEU A 165 -6.16 -2.74 -22.84
N GLY A 166 -5.94 -3.94 -23.36
CA GLY A 166 -5.36 -4.20 -24.68
C GLY A 166 -3.86 -4.47 -24.61
N ASN A 167 -3.03 -3.44 -24.52
CA ASN A 167 -1.57 -3.61 -24.39
C ASN A 167 -1.09 -3.74 -22.93
N SER A 168 -2.01 -3.62 -21.98
CA SER A 168 -1.74 -3.59 -20.55
C SER A 168 -2.83 -4.32 -19.78
N ALA A 169 -2.48 -4.82 -18.60
CA ALA A 169 -3.42 -5.30 -17.60
C ALA A 169 -3.31 -4.41 -16.37
N ALA A 170 -4.44 -4.01 -15.82
CA ALA A 170 -4.51 -3.16 -14.64
C ALA A 170 -5.30 -3.86 -13.53
N THR A 171 -4.84 -3.69 -12.29
CA THR A 171 -5.66 -3.96 -11.11
C THR A 171 -6.15 -2.62 -10.60
N ILE A 172 -7.42 -2.34 -10.80
CA ILE A 172 -8.10 -1.16 -10.24
C ILE A 172 -8.41 -1.52 -8.79
N MET A 173 -7.76 -0.86 -7.85
CA MET A 173 -8.03 -1.09 -6.44
C MET A 173 -9.20 -0.19 -6.02
N CYS A 174 -10.35 -0.80 -5.72
CA CYS A 174 -11.47 -0.12 -5.09
C CYS A 174 -11.47 -0.41 -3.58
N GLY A 175 -12.36 0.28 -2.85
CA GLY A 175 -12.44 0.21 -1.39
C GLY A 175 -11.82 1.43 -0.73
N TYR A 176 -11.67 1.37 0.58
CA TYR A 176 -11.17 2.46 1.40
C TYR A 176 -10.33 1.91 2.57
N SER A 177 -9.49 2.78 3.12
CA SER A 177 -8.87 2.62 4.42
C SER A 177 -9.24 3.84 5.26
N ARG A 178 -9.56 3.63 6.54
CA ARG A 178 -9.88 4.71 7.48
C ARG A 178 -8.94 4.61 8.67
N LEU A 179 -8.06 5.60 8.79
CA LEU A 179 -7.18 5.76 9.95
C LEU A 179 -7.91 6.59 11.01
N THR A 180 -7.95 6.11 12.24
CA THR A 180 -8.56 6.78 13.39
C THR A 180 -7.53 6.96 14.49
N PHE A 181 -7.44 8.19 15.00
CA PHE A 181 -6.66 8.51 16.19
C PHE A 181 -7.60 8.61 17.40
N ALA A 182 -7.77 7.50 18.12
CA ALA A 182 -8.70 7.40 19.25
C ALA A 182 -8.38 8.42 20.35
N LYS A 183 -7.10 8.69 20.60
CA LYS A 183 -6.64 9.69 21.57
C LYS A 183 -6.89 11.14 21.15
N HIS A 184 -7.20 11.37 19.88
CA HIS A 184 -7.53 12.69 19.32
C HIS A 184 -9.04 12.80 19.06
N HIS A 185 -9.86 12.50 20.07
CA HIS A 185 -11.32 12.57 19.98
C HIS A 185 -11.91 11.75 18.81
N ASN A 186 -11.28 10.61 18.51
CA ASN A 186 -11.63 9.76 17.35
C ASN A 186 -11.58 10.50 16.01
N GLU A 187 -10.60 11.38 15.82
CA GLU A 187 -10.35 12.01 14.52
C GLU A 187 -10.03 10.96 13.45
N THR A 188 -10.70 11.05 12.30
CA THR A 188 -10.66 10.05 11.24
C THR A 188 -10.15 10.61 9.92
N TYR A 189 -9.39 9.79 9.20
CA TYR A 189 -8.83 10.08 7.89
C TYR A 189 -9.27 9.00 6.91
N GLU A 190 -10.06 9.37 5.89
CA GLU A 190 -10.48 8.46 4.83
C GLU A 190 -9.47 8.48 3.69
N ILE A 191 -8.92 7.31 3.37
CA ILE A 191 -7.89 7.11 2.38
C ILE A 191 -8.46 6.20 1.30
N THR A 192 -8.57 6.71 0.08
CA THR A 192 -8.92 5.88 -1.08
C THR A 192 -7.66 5.39 -1.78
N ASN A 193 -7.75 4.22 -2.41
CA ASN A 193 -6.66 3.72 -3.23
C ASN A 193 -6.55 4.52 -4.53
N PRO A 194 -5.32 4.85 -4.97
CA PRO A 194 -5.12 5.57 -6.20
C PRO A 194 -5.56 4.73 -7.39
N ASN A 195 -6.51 5.25 -8.15
CA ASN A 195 -6.69 4.91 -9.56
C ASN A 195 -6.21 6.12 -10.38
N VAL A 196 -6.13 6.01 -11.71
CA VAL A 196 -5.55 6.98 -12.66
C VAL A 196 -5.95 8.46 -12.45
N TYR A 197 -6.97 8.74 -11.64
CA TYR A 197 -7.18 10.01 -10.93
C TYR A 197 -7.54 9.71 -9.46
N ALA A 198 -6.70 10.07 -8.48
CA ALA A 198 -6.99 9.80 -7.07
C ALA A 198 -7.42 11.07 -6.31
N ARG A 199 -8.60 11.01 -5.68
CA ARG A 199 -8.93 11.87 -4.54
C ARG A 199 -8.35 11.17 -3.31
N GLY A 200 -7.15 11.57 -2.90
CA GLY A 200 -6.45 11.02 -1.75
C GLY A 200 -7.04 11.50 -0.42
N VAL A 201 -6.32 11.19 0.66
CA VAL A 201 -6.67 11.40 2.08
C VAL A 201 -7.64 12.57 2.31
N LEU A 202 -8.73 12.32 3.03
CA LEU A 202 -9.71 13.32 3.45
C LEU A 202 -9.87 13.32 4.97
N CYS A 203 -9.91 14.51 5.57
CA CYS A 203 -10.23 14.70 6.99
C CYS A 203 -10.79 16.11 7.20
N ASN A 204 -12.01 16.22 7.73
CA ASN A 204 -12.72 17.49 7.91
C ASN A 204 -12.73 18.33 6.62
N ASP A 205 -12.13 19.52 6.65
CA ASP A 205 -12.00 20.44 5.52
C ASP A 205 -10.69 20.25 4.74
N LEU A 206 -9.85 19.26 5.03
CA LEU A 206 -8.57 19.05 4.34
C LEU A 206 -8.67 17.88 3.35
N ILE A 207 -8.18 18.12 2.13
CA ILE A 207 -8.18 17.16 1.03
C ILE A 207 -6.78 17.08 0.42
N ALA A 208 -6.24 15.87 0.28
CA ALA A 208 -5.03 15.59 -0.48
C ALA A 208 -5.42 14.95 -1.81
N GLU A 209 -5.09 15.58 -2.94
CA GLU A 209 -5.25 14.97 -4.27
C GLU A 209 -3.89 14.48 -4.75
N LEU A 210 -3.80 13.21 -5.12
CA LEU A 210 -2.54 12.56 -5.51
C LEU A 210 -2.70 11.95 -6.91
N ASP A 211 -1.71 12.18 -7.75
CA ASP A 211 -1.61 11.67 -9.11
C ASP A 211 -0.35 10.82 -9.23
N PHE A 212 -0.55 9.50 -9.32
CA PHE A 212 0.51 8.53 -9.54
C PHE A 212 0.72 8.37 -11.03
N LYS A 213 1.74 9.05 -11.55
CA LYS A 213 1.93 9.17 -12.99
C LYS A 213 2.41 7.86 -13.58
N THR A 214 1.72 7.44 -14.63
CA THR A 214 2.20 6.38 -15.52
C THR A 214 3.29 6.94 -16.44
N LYS A 215 4.32 6.15 -16.73
CA LYS A 215 5.36 6.55 -17.69
C LYS A 215 4.73 6.87 -19.05
N GLY A 216 5.00 8.05 -19.59
CA GLY A 216 4.62 8.43 -20.94
C GLY A 216 5.45 7.69 -21.99
N TYR A 217 4.89 7.49 -23.19
CA TYR A 217 5.52 6.73 -24.28
C TYR A 217 6.90 7.24 -24.72
N PHE A 218 7.17 8.54 -24.57
CA PHE A 218 8.37 9.20 -25.10
C PHE A 218 9.27 9.81 -24.02
N THR A 219 8.69 10.24 -22.90
CA THR A 219 9.38 10.87 -21.76
C THR A 219 8.61 10.58 -20.47
N GLY A 220 9.30 10.59 -19.32
CA GLY A 220 8.70 10.40 -18.00
C GLY A 220 9.60 9.62 -17.05
N GLN A 221 9.61 10.02 -15.78
CA GLN A 221 10.26 9.28 -14.70
C GLN A 221 9.36 8.14 -14.25
N TYR A 222 9.95 7.00 -13.90
CA TYR A 222 9.19 5.92 -13.27
C TYR A 222 8.77 6.34 -11.86
N HIS A 223 7.60 5.86 -11.41
CA HIS A 223 7.16 5.99 -10.03
C HIS A 223 6.96 7.44 -9.55
N GLU A 224 6.72 8.37 -10.47
CA GLU A 224 6.46 9.77 -10.13
C GLU A 224 5.09 9.93 -9.47
N VAL A 225 5.03 10.72 -8.40
CA VAL A 225 3.80 11.19 -7.79
C VAL A 225 3.79 12.71 -7.77
N ALA A 226 2.66 13.30 -8.14
CA ALA A 226 2.39 14.71 -7.99
C ALA A 226 1.09 14.87 -7.18
N GLY A 227 0.95 15.96 -6.44
CA GLY A 227 -0.27 16.15 -5.67
C GLY A 227 -0.37 17.50 -4.99
N LYS A 228 -1.49 17.71 -4.31
CA LYS A 228 -1.83 18.97 -3.65
C LYS A 228 -2.60 18.68 -2.37
N ILE A 229 -2.30 19.43 -1.32
CA ILE A 229 -3.13 19.50 -0.11
C ILE A 229 -3.84 20.86 -0.12
N LYS A 230 -5.16 20.84 0.00
CA LYS A 230 -6.01 22.03 -0.05
C LYS A 230 -7.11 22.00 1.00
N LYS A 231 -7.69 23.16 1.29
CA LYS A 231 -8.98 23.25 1.99
C LYS A 231 -10.11 22.90 1.03
N GLY A 232 -11.02 22.01 1.41
CA GLY A 232 -12.14 21.56 0.60
C GLY A 232 -13.18 22.66 0.38
N SER A 233 -13.43 23.46 1.42
CA SER A 233 -14.43 24.54 1.44
C SER A 233 -14.05 25.72 0.56
N THR A 234 -12.77 26.11 0.56
CA THR A 234 -12.28 27.29 -0.16
C THR A 234 -11.47 26.97 -1.41
N GLY A 235 -10.97 25.74 -1.54
CA GLY A 235 -9.98 25.39 -2.56
C GLY A 235 -8.59 25.98 -2.32
N GLU A 236 -8.34 26.63 -1.18
CA GLU A 236 -7.04 27.22 -0.84
C GLU A 236 -5.95 26.14 -0.84
N LEU A 237 -4.95 26.31 -1.70
CA LEU A 237 -3.78 25.44 -1.78
C LEU A 237 -2.86 25.68 -0.57
N LEU A 238 -2.55 24.62 0.16
CA LEU A 238 -1.69 24.67 1.34
C LEU A 238 -0.30 24.06 1.06
N TYR A 239 -0.27 22.91 0.37
CA TYR A 239 0.97 22.22 0.03
C TYR A 239 0.94 21.64 -1.38
N GLU A 240 2.12 21.54 -1.99
CA GLU A 240 2.36 20.78 -3.21
C GLU A 240 3.19 19.54 -2.89
N ILE A 241 2.82 18.42 -3.50
CA ILE A 241 3.49 17.12 -3.37
C ILE A 241 4.14 16.79 -4.70
N SER A 242 5.40 16.37 -4.68
CA SER A 242 6.13 15.93 -5.87
C SER A 242 7.21 14.91 -5.54
N GLY A 243 7.73 14.21 -6.54
CA GLY A 243 8.85 13.30 -6.38
C GLY A 243 8.51 11.88 -6.83
N THR A 244 9.21 10.90 -6.28
CA THR A 244 9.00 9.48 -6.62
C THR A 244 8.70 8.68 -5.37
N TRP A 245 7.64 7.87 -5.41
CA TRP A 245 7.19 7.09 -4.24
C TRP A 245 8.14 5.94 -3.88
N THR A 246 9.12 5.64 -4.72
CA THR A 246 10.21 4.69 -4.46
C THR A 246 11.50 5.34 -3.92
N SER A 247 11.62 6.68 -3.92
CA SER A 247 12.82 7.33 -3.43
C SER A 247 12.56 8.56 -2.56
N GLU A 248 12.35 9.73 -3.16
CA GLU A 248 12.24 11.01 -2.48
C GLU A 248 10.89 11.67 -2.78
N LEU A 249 10.20 12.12 -1.72
CA LEU A 249 8.88 12.72 -1.79
C LEU A 249 8.87 14.08 -1.10
N TYR A 250 8.69 15.13 -1.89
CA TYR A 250 8.70 16.51 -1.44
C TYR A 250 7.28 16.96 -1.11
N ILE A 251 7.06 17.46 0.11
CA ILE A 251 5.80 18.13 0.51
C ILE A 251 6.13 19.57 0.89
N LYS A 252 5.93 20.48 -0.05
CA LYS A 252 6.32 21.89 0.06
C LYS A 252 5.11 22.73 0.44
N SER A 253 5.21 23.49 1.54
CA SER A 253 4.22 24.52 1.87
C SER A 253 4.34 25.70 0.91
N VAL A 254 3.23 26.37 0.62
CA VAL A 254 3.22 27.62 -0.17
C VAL A 254 4.06 28.72 0.53
N LYS A 255 4.19 28.68 1.86
CA LYS A 255 4.90 29.69 2.67
C LYS A 255 6.31 29.28 3.08
N VAL A 256 6.59 27.98 3.26
CA VAL A 256 7.89 27.46 3.74
C VAL A 256 8.28 26.18 2.99
N ARG A 257 9.56 26.03 2.64
CA ARG A 257 10.08 24.79 2.04
C ARG A 257 10.34 23.76 3.14
N SER A 258 9.51 22.72 3.22
CA SER A 258 9.80 21.47 3.93
C SER A 258 10.05 20.35 2.93
N ALA A 259 11.02 19.49 3.20
CA ALA A 259 11.27 18.28 2.42
C ALA A 259 11.13 17.05 3.33
N PHE A 260 10.70 15.92 2.77
CA PHE A 260 10.64 14.64 3.45
C PHE A 260 11.25 13.58 2.52
N THR A 261 11.79 12.50 3.09
CA THR A 261 12.35 11.39 2.30
C THR A 261 11.88 10.07 2.91
N VAL A 262 11.27 9.21 2.09
CA VAL A 262 10.71 7.92 2.54
C VAL A 262 11.82 6.90 2.84
N LYS A 263 13.00 7.02 2.19
CA LYS A 263 14.13 6.07 2.31
C LYS A 263 14.67 5.83 3.73
N GLY A 264 14.30 6.64 4.72
CA GLY A 264 14.73 6.48 6.11
C GLY A 264 13.68 5.89 7.06
N ALA A 265 12.46 5.57 6.58
CA ALA A 265 11.41 5.04 7.43
C ALA A 265 11.76 3.63 7.91
N VAL A 266 11.43 3.31 9.17
CA VAL A 266 11.75 2.02 9.76
C VAL A 266 10.69 1.04 9.31
N ILE A 267 11.10 -0.10 8.75
CA ILE A 267 10.16 -1.18 8.45
C ILE A 267 10.00 -2.02 9.72
N HIS A 268 8.78 -2.08 10.24
CA HIS A 268 8.44 -2.94 11.36
C HIS A 268 8.05 -4.33 10.84
N PRO A 269 8.81 -5.40 11.16
CA PRO A 269 8.47 -6.73 10.69
C PRO A 269 7.21 -7.23 11.39
N LYS A 270 6.27 -7.75 10.61
CA LYS A 270 5.13 -8.48 11.15
C LYS A 270 5.56 -9.82 11.74
N ILE A 271 4.97 -10.18 12.86
CA ILE A 271 5.13 -11.46 13.53
C ILE A 271 3.87 -12.28 13.23
N VAL A 272 4.06 -13.46 12.68
CA VAL A 272 2.99 -14.40 12.30
C VAL A 272 3.28 -15.72 13.00
N GLU A 273 2.23 -16.39 13.46
CA GLU A 273 2.36 -17.71 14.06
C GLU A 273 2.98 -18.72 13.08
N PRO A 274 3.78 -19.69 13.56
CA PRO A 274 4.28 -20.78 12.72
C PRO A 274 3.13 -21.52 12.03
N GLU A 275 3.31 -21.95 10.79
CA GLU A 275 2.27 -22.65 9.99
C GLU A 275 1.67 -23.86 10.71
N ALA A 276 2.46 -24.58 11.51
CA ALA A 276 1.99 -25.71 12.30
C ALA A 276 0.93 -25.35 13.36
N ASN A 277 0.88 -24.08 13.79
CA ASN A 277 -0.08 -23.55 14.76
C ASN A 277 -1.22 -22.76 14.11
N GLN A 278 -1.17 -22.55 12.80
CA GLN A 278 -2.19 -21.81 12.07
C GLN A 278 -3.44 -22.65 11.83
N GLU A 279 -4.59 -21.99 11.71
CA GLU A 279 -5.87 -22.66 11.41
C GLU A 279 -5.96 -23.03 9.92
N GLU A 280 -6.84 -23.97 9.57
CA GLU A 280 -6.93 -24.53 8.20
C GLU A 280 -7.15 -23.47 7.10
N ASN A 281 -7.88 -22.39 7.40
CA ASN A 281 -8.17 -21.30 6.46
C ASN A 281 -7.28 -20.05 6.67
N GLU A 282 -6.18 -20.17 7.42
CA GLU A 282 -5.25 -19.07 7.64
C GLU A 282 -4.26 -19.00 6.47
N SER A 283 -4.07 -17.83 5.86
CA SER A 283 -3.50 -17.67 4.50
C SER A 283 -2.13 -18.32 4.21
N ARG A 284 -1.34 -18.71 5.22
CA ARG A 284 -0.03 -19.36 4.99
C ARG A 284 -0.05 -20.88 5.14
N ARG A 285 -1.13 -21.47 5.66
CA ARG A 285 -1.29 -22.91 5.81
C ARG A 285 -1.80 -23.55 4.52
#